data_AF-A0A2G6LNL5-F1
#
_entry.id   AF-A0A2G6LNL5-F1
#
_cell.length_a   1.000
_cell.length_b   1.000
_cell.length_c   1.000
_cell.angle_alpha   90.00
_cell.angle_beta   90.00
_cell.angle_gamma   90.00
#
_symmetry.space_group_name_H-M   'P 1'
#
loop_
_entity.id
_entity.type
_entity.pdbx_description
1 polymer ?
#
loop_
_entity_poly.entity_id
_entity_poly.type
_entity_poly.pdbx_seq_one_letter_code
_entity_poly.pdbx_strand_id
1 'polypeptide(L)'
;MKNILFKLLLIFPFIVCSQQMDQPKFWDKVQFGGGLGIGFGSNSTVISVSPSAIYNFNQYIATGIDVSYLYAKQNNVKSNVFGTGIITLFNPIEQLQASAEFKQYFVNQKWKDVKTNFDFPALYLGLAYRIQNFSLGLQYDVLYDKDHTIYASPFSPIVRFYF
;
A
#
# COMPACT_ATOMS: atom_id res chain seq x y z
N MET A 1 55.60 -60.61 -20.42
CA MET A 1 54.37 -60.68 -19.61
C MET A 1 54.33 -59.48 -18.69
N LYS A 2 53.66 -58.42 -19.14
CA LYS A 2 53.56 -57.08 -18.54
C LYS A 2 52.11 -56.70 -18.84
N ASN A 3 51.25 -56.43 -17.86
CA ASN A 3 50.94 -55.07 -17.46
C ASN A 3 50.18 -55.09 -16.13
N ILE A 4 50.91 -54.82 -15.05
CA ILE A 4 50.39 -54.25 -13.80
C ILE A 4 50.26 -52.76 -14.09
N LEU A 5 49.07 -52.27 -14.46
CA LEU A 5 48.89 -50.82 -14.68
C LEU A 5 47.40 -50.41 -14.74
N PHE A 6 46.62 -50.78 -13.74
CA PHE A 6 45.29 -50.17 -13.56
C PHE A 6 44.98 -49.88 -12.09
N LYS A 7 45.79 -49.00 -11.51
CA LYS A 7 45.45 -48.23 -10.31
C LYS A 7 46.00 -46.83 -10.49
N LEU A 8 45.28 -45.97 -11.21
CA LEU A 8 45.47 -44.53 -11.09
C LEU A 8 44.17 -43.88 -10.67
N LEU A 9 44.11 -43.73 -9.35
CA LEU A 9 43.33 -42.79 -8.57
C LEU A 9 43.33 -41.40 -9.25
N LEU A 10 42.21 -41.00 -9.84
CA LEU A 10 41.96 -39.62 -10.25
C LEU A 10 41.06 -38.98 -9.20
N ILE A 11 41.71 -38.34 -8.22
CA ILE A 11 41.09 -37.39 -7.30
C ILE A 11 40.82 -36.12 -8.12
N PHE A 12 39.58 -35.92 -8.52
CA PHE A 12 39.11 -34.62 -9.01
C PHE A 12 38.59 -33.85 -7.78
N PRO A 13 39.20 -32.75 -7.34
CA PRO A 13 38.54 -31.89 -6.37
C PRO A 13 37.39 -31.21 -7.09
N PHE A 14 36.17 -31.66 -6.82
CA PHE A 14 34.98 -30.84 -7.01
C PHE A 14 35.18 -29.61 -6.09
N ILE A 15 35.61 -28.49 -6.66
CA ILE A 15 35.50 -27.19 -6.00
C ILE A 15 33.99 -26.90 -5.97
N VAL A 16 33.34 -27.36 -4.90
CA VAL A 16 32.00 -26.91 -4.54
C VAL A 16 32.17 -25.46 -4.10
N CYS A 17 32.01 -24.54 -5.04
CA CYS A 17 31.70 -23.17 -4.69
C CYS A 17 30.28 -23.20 -4.11
N SER A 18 30.18 -23.28 -2.78
CA SER A 18 28.94 -22.97 -2.09
C SER A 18 28.70 -21.48 -2.27
N GLN A 19 28.01 -21.10 -3.35
CA GLN A 19 27.35 -19.81 -3.35
C GLN A 19 26.27 -19.89 -2.27
N GLN A 20 26.53 -19.26 -1.13
CA GLN A 20 25.46 -18.93 -0.21
C GLN A 20 24.57 -17.94 -0.96
N MET A 21 23.59 -18.47 -1.70
CA MET A 21 22.42 -17.68 -2.10
C MET A 21 21.77 -17.28 -0.77
N ASP A 22 22.12 -16.10 -0.27
CA ASP A 22 21.37 -15.48 0.81
C ASP A 22 19.92 -15.41 0.32
N GLN A 23 19.11 -16.33 0.83
CA GLN A 23 17.68 -16.34 0.55
C GLN A 23 17.15 -14.98 0.98
N PRO A 24 16.42 -14.25 0.12
CA PRO A 24 15.93 -12.93 0.47
C PRO A 24 15.13 -13.05 1.76
N LYS A 25 15.58 -12.34 2.80
CA LYS A 25 14.94 -12.39 4.11
C LYS A 25 13.57 -11.75 3.97
N PHE A 26 12.65 -12.13 4.86
CA PHE A 26 11.29 -11.57 4.86
C PHE A 26 11.28 -10.03 4.76
N TRP A 27 12.14 -9.37 5.53
CA TRP A 27 12.24 -7.91 5.59
C TRP A 27 12.80 -7.26 4.32
N ASP A 28 13.55 -7.99 3.48
CA ASP A 28 14.08 -7.47 2.22
C ASP A 28 12.98 -7.26 1.17
N LYS A 29 11.80 -7.86 1.40
CA LYS A 29 10.61 -7.74 0.55
C LYS A 29 9.57 -6.78 1.12
N VAL A 30 9.75 -6.29 2.35
CA VAL A 30 8.82 -5.37 2.99
C VAL A 30 9.23 -3.93 2.68
N GLN A 31 8.29 -3.15 2.16
CA GLN A 31 8.43 -1.72 1.96
C GLN A 31 7.51 -0.97 2.92
N PHE A 32 8.01 0.15 3.41
CA PHE A 32 7.25 1.05 4.27
C PHE A 32 6.95 2.34 3.53
N GLY A 33 5.76 2.86 3.73
CA GLY A 33 5.31 4.01 2.98
C GLY A 33 3.93 4.42 3.36
N GLY A 34 3.21 5.05 2.43
CA GLY A 34 1.84 5.45 2.68
C GLY A 34 1.34 6.56 1.78
N GLY A 35 0.08 6.91 1.99
CA GLY A 35 -0.61 7.99 1.31
C GLY A 35 -0.60 9.30 2.10
N LEU A 36 -0.63 10.42 1.37
CA LEU A 36 -0.92 11.74 1.90
C LEU A 36 -2.09 12.34 1.13
N GLY A 37 -2.92 13.13 1.81
CA GLY A 37 -4.00 13.87 1.17
C GLY A 37 -4.14 15.24 1.80
N ILE A 38 -4.25 16.26 0.96
CA ILE A 38 -4.50 17.63 1.39
C ILE A 38 -5.52 18.26 0.45
N GLY A 39 -6.44 19.03 1.01
CA GLY A 39 -7.45 19.76 0.25
C GLY A 39 -7.84 21.01 1.00
N PHE A 40 -7.71 22.17 0.35
CA PHE A 40 -8.10 23.46 0.92
C PHE A 40 -9.11 24.13 -0.01
N GLY A 41 -10.18 24.68 0.57
CA GLY A 41 -11.19 25.46 -0.12
C GLY A 41 -11.72 26.54 0.81
N SER A 42 -12.54 27.46 0.28
CA SER A 42 -12.96 28.68 1.00
C SER A 42 -13.48 28.44 2.41
N ASN A 43 -14.17 27.32 2.66
CA ASN A 43 -14.63 26.90 4.00
C ASN A 43 -14.35 25.42 4.29
N SER A 44 -13.39 24.81 3.57
CA SER A 44 -13.08 23.39 3.68
C SER A 44 -11.59 23.16 3.88
N THR A 45 -11.23 22.26 4.78
CA THR A 45 -9.86 21.80 4.98
C THR A 45 -9.89 20.31 5.22
N VAL A 46 -9.14 19.57 4.42
CA VAL A 46 -8.95 18.12 4.54
C VAL A 46 -7.47 17.86 4.59
N ILE A 47 -7.04 17.08 5.59
CA ILE A 47 -5.67 16.60 5.74
C ILE A 47 -5.77 15.13 6.10
N SER A 48 -5.03 14.28 5.39
CA SER A 48 -4.99 12.85 5.64
C SER A 48 -3.59 12.30 5.50
N VAL A 49 -3.28 11.30 6.32
CA VAL A 49 -2.06 10.50 6.26
C VAL A 49 -2.45 9.03 6.39
N SER A 50 -1.82 8.17 5.60
CA SER A 50 -2.15 6.75 5.53
C SER A 50 -0.90 5.88 5.48
N PRO A 51 -0.15 5.72 6.60
CA PRO A 51 1.01 4.85 6.63
C PRO A 51 0.63 3.39 6.33
N SER A 52 1.53 2.68 5.68
CA SER A 52 1.32 1.30 5.23
C SER A 52 2.64 0.52 5.19
N ALA A 53 2.51 -0.78 5.34
CA ALA A 53 3.60 -1.74 5.17
C ALA A 53 3.16 -2.79 4.14
N ILE A 54 3.91 -2.91 3.04
CA ILE A 54 3.59 -3.81 1.93
C ILE A 54 4.70 -4.84 1.74
N TYR A 55 4.32 -6.07 1.41
CA TYR A 55 5.20 -7.16 1.04
C TYR A 55 5.18 -7.33 -0.47
N ASN A 56 6.35 -7.24 -1.10
CA ASN A 56 6.54 -7.45 -2.52
C ASN A 56 6.75 -8.93 -2.82
N PHE A 57 5.75 -9.58 -3.41
CA PHE A 57 5.90 -10.96 -3.88
C PHE A 57 6.84 -11.04 -5.07
N ASN A 58 6.72 -10.06 -5.97
CA ASN A 58 7.56 -9.87 -7.14
C ASN A 58 7.46 -8.40 -7.60
N GLN A 59 8.10 -8.07 -8.73
CA GLN A 59 8.09 -6.70 -9.28
C GLN A 59 6.72 -6.19 -9.74
N TYR A 60 5.74 -7.08 -9.90
CA TYR A 60 4.39 -6.75 -10.37
C TYR A 60 3.39 -6.68 -9.22
N ILE A 61 3.44 -7.59 -8.24
CA ILE A 61 2.40 -7.72 -7.20
C ILE A 61 2.99 -7.49 -5.82
N ALA A 62 2.33 -6.60 -5.05
CA ALA A 62 2.59 -6.39 -3.64
C ALA A 62 1.27 -6.36 -2.86
N THR A 63 1.28 -6.79 -1.60
CA THR A 63 0.12 -6.66 -0.70
C THR A 63 0.56 -6.23 0.69
N GLY A 64 -0.29 -5.55 1.43
CA GLY A 64 0.04 -5.09 2.76
C GLY A 64 -1.14 -4.63 3.57
N ILE A 65 -0.82 -4.05 4.71
CA ILE A 65 -1.77 -3.41 5.59
C ILE A 65 -1.51 -1.91 5.63
N ASP A 66 -2.57 -1.15 5.84
CA ASP A 66 -2.48 0.29 6.05
C ASP A 66 -3.37 0.73 7.21
N VAL A 67 -2.97 1.83 7.83
CA VAL A 67 -3.83 2.59 8.73
C VAL A 67 -3.91 4.00 8.21
N SER A 68 -4.99 4.71 8.53
CA SER A 68 -5.20 6.07 8.06
C SER A 68 -5.80 6.95 9.12
N TYR A 69 -5.45 8.23 9.05
CA TYR A 69 -6.07 9.29 9.81
C TYR A 69 -6.41 10.42 8.85
N LEU A 70 -7.66 10.88 8.90
CA LEU A 70 -8.16 11.99 8.12
C LEU A 70 -8.87 12.98 9.05
N TYR A 71 -8.42 14.23 9.00
CA TYR A 71 -9.10 15.36 9.59
C TYR A 71 -9.77 16.17 8.49
N ALA A 72 -11.08 16.34 8.57
CA ALA A 72 -11.85 17.19 7.68
C ALA A 72 -12.62 18.24 8.48
N LYS A 73 -12.60 19.47 8.00
CA LYS A 73 -13.42 20.57 8.52
C LYS A 73 -14.15 21.20 7.34
N GLN A 74 -15.47 21.23 7.42
CA GLN A 74 -16.32 21.91 6.44
C GLN A 74 -17.32 22.79 7.18
N ASN A 75 -17.21 24.11 7.00
CA ASN A 75 -18.01 25.08 7.77
C ASN A 75 -17.91 24.82 9.29
N ASN A 76 -19.03 24.45 9.91
CA ASN A 76 -19.17 24.16 11.35
C ASN A 76 -19.08 22.66 11.70
N VAL A 77 -18.81 21.81 10.70
CA VAL A 77 -18.64 20.37 10.87
C VAL A 77 -17.14 20.05 10.93
N LYS A 78 -16.73 19.28 11.94
CA LYS A 78 -15.39 18.70 12.06
C LYS A 78 -15.50 17.19 12.12
N SER A 79 -14.71 16.48 11.32
CA SER A 79 -14.68 15.03 11.26
C SER A 79 -13.25 14.55 11.50
N ASN A 80 -13.10 13.62 12.45
CA ASN A 80 -11.87 12.87 12.65
C ASN A 80 -12.17 11.43 12.26
N VAL A 81 -11.44 10.92 11.28
CA VAL A 81 -11.67 9.61 10.70
C VAL A 81 -10.41 8.79 10.85
N PHE A 82 -10.55 7.65 11.52
CA PHE A 82 -9.51 6.63 11.60
C PHE A 82 -9.88 5.51 10.64
N GLY A 83 -8.93 4.98 9.90
CA GLY A 83 -9.17 3.84 9.03
C GLY A 83 -8.09 2.78 9.19
N THR A 84 -8.43 1.55 8.89
CA THR A 84 -7.50 0.42 8.83
C THR A 84 -7.90 -0.48 7.67
N GLY A 85 -6.92 -1.09 7.01
CA GLY A 85 -7.19 -1.77 5.76
C GLY A 85 -6.08 -2.67 5.25
N ILE A 86 -6.41 -3.29 4.12
CA ILE A 86 -5.51 -4.11 3.33
C ILE A 86 -5.41 -3.46 1.96
N ILE A 87 -4.18 -3.37 1.45
CA ILE A 87 -3.86 -2.83 0.15
C ILE A 87 -3.20 -3.90 -0.71
N THR A 88 -3.64 -4.02 -1.96
CA THR A 88 -2.96 -4.79 -3.00
C THR A 88 -2.58 -3.86 -4.15
N LEU A 89 -1.33 -3.96 -4.60
CA LEU A 89 -0.77 -3.19 -5.70
C LEU A 89 -0.43 -4.13 -6.86
N PHE A 90 -0.78 -3.73 -8.06
CA PHE A 90 -0.42 -4.41 -9.31
C PHE A 90 0.27 -3.42 -10.25
N ASN A 91 1.53 -3.67 -10.58
CA ASN A 91 2.40 -2.80 -11.36
C ASN A 91 2.83 -3.53 -12.66
N PRO A 92 1.98 -3.63 -13.69
CA PRO A 92 2.30 -4.38 -14.91
C PRO A 92 3.55 -3.83 -15.64
N ILE A 93 3.77 -2.52 -15.52
CA ILE A 93 4.97 -1.81 -15.98
C ILE A 93 5.40 -0.83 -14.89
N GLU A 94 6.64 -0.33 -14.94
CA GLU A 94 7.21 0.50 -13.87
C GLU A 94 6.40 1.78 -13.59
N GLN A 95 5.79 2.35 -14.63
CA GLN A 95 5.10 3.64 -14.58
C GLN A 95 3.60 3.52 -14.28
N LEU A 96 3.02 2.32 -14.32
CA LEU A 96 1.58 2.12 -14.13
C LEU A 96 1.34 1.27 -12.89
N GLN A 97 0.52 1.76 -11.98
CA GLN A 97 0.11 1.05 -10.78
C GLN A 97 -1.42 1.00 -10.71
N ALA A 98 -1.97 -0.20 -10.69
CA ALA A 98 -3.33 -0.44 -10.24
C ALA A 98 -3.33 -0.79 -8.74
N SER A 99 -4.38 -0.42 -8.02
CA SER A 99 -4.55 -0.81 -6.63
C SER A 99 -5.97 -1.28 -6.32
N ALA A 100 -6.08 -2.18 -5.35
CA ALA A 100 -7.31 -2.54 -4.69
C ALA A 100 -7.10 -2.40 -3.18
N GLU A 101 -7.93 -1.60 -2.52
CA GLU A 101 -7.78 -1.25 -1.11
C GLU A 101 -9.11 -1.42 -0.39
N PHE A 102 -9.16 -2.33 0.56
CA PHE A 102 -10.31 -2.47 1.45
C PHE A 102 -10.00 -1.78 2.77
N LYS A 103 -10.87 -0.87 3.22
CA LYS A 103 -10.71 -0.11 4.47
C LYS A 103 -11.98 -0.13 5.29
N GLN A 104 -11.81 -0.27 6.60
CA GLN A 104 -12.86 0.04 7.57
C GLN A 104 -12.55 1.40 8.18
N TYR A 105 -13.52 2.31 8.15
CA TYR A 105 -13.41 3.64 8.73
C TYR A 105 -14.23 3.78 10.00
N PHE A 106 -13.70 4.54 10.96
CA PHE A 106 -14.32 4.92 12.22
C PHE A 106 -14.34 6.45 12.29
N VAL A 107 -15.54 7.01 12.25
CA VAL A 107 -15.78 8.45 12.15
C VAL A 107 -16.22 9.01 13.48
N ASN A 108 -15.59 10.12 13.87
CA ASN A 108 -16.05 10.98 14.96
C ASN A 108 -16.32 12.37 14.39
N GLN A 109 -17.61 12.69 14.21
CA GLN A 109 -18.07 13.94 13.63
C GLN A 109 -18.67 14.84 14.71
N LYS A 110 -18.29 16.11 14.69
CA LYS A 110 -18.80 17.15 15.59
C LYS A 110 -19.42 18.28 14.78
N TRP A 111 -20.69 18.56 15.03
CA TRP A 111 -21.40 19.72 14.50
C TRP A 111 -21.88 20.58 15.67
N LYS A 112 -21.26 21.76 15.84
CA LYS A 112 -21.42 22.60 17.03
C LYS A 112 -21.17 21.78 18.31
N ASP A 113 -22.17 21.52 19.13
CA ASP A 113 -22.05 20.75 20.38
C ASP A 113 -22.51 19.29 20.27
N VAL A 114 -23.05 18.90 19.11
CA VAL A 114 -23.52 17.54 18.85
C VAL A 114 -22.36 16.69 18.30
N LYS A 115 -22.13 15.53 18.92
CA LYS A 115 -21.18 14.52 18.45
C LYS A 115 -21.93 13.33 17.87
N THR A 116 -21.50 12.87 16.72
CA THR A 116 -22.02 11.68 16.03
C THR A 116 -20.85 10.76 15.69
N ASN A 117 -20.99 9.49 16.00
CA ASN A 117 -20.00 8.46 15.70
C ASN A 117 -20.65 7.39 14.84
N PHE A 118 -19.94 6.94 13.82
CA PHE A 118 -20.37 5.86 12.93
C PHE A 118 -19.17 5.25 12.24
N ASP A 119 -19.36 4.09 11.64
CA ASP A 119 -18.34 3.37 10.90
C ASP A 119 -18.88 2.92 9.55
N PHE A 120 -17.99 2.77 8.57
CA PHE A 120 -18.37 2.28 7.25
C PHE A 120 -17.17 1.61 6.55
N PRO A 121 -17.43 0.56 5.74
CA PRO A 121 -16.43 -0.03 4.86
C PRO A 121 -16.28 0.77 3.56
N ALA A 122 -15.10 0.72 2.96
CA ALA A 122 -14.81 1.24 1.63
C ALA A 122 -13.96 0.23 0.85
N LEU A 123 -14.21 0.14 -0.47
CA LEU A 123 -13.41 -0.68 -1.38
C LEU A 123 -12.95 0.20 -2.53
N TYR A 124 -11.70 0.63 -2.47
CA TYR A 124 -11.12 1.49 -3.49
C TYR A 124 -10.45 0.68 -4.58
N LEU A 125 -10.78 1.00 -5.83
CA LEU A 125 -10.06 0.57 -7.02
C LEU A 125 -9.32 1.78 -7.59
N GLY A 126 -8.00 1.67 -7.70
CA GLY A 126 -7.10 2.77 -8.03
C GLY A 126 -6.30 2.56 -9.31
N LEU A 127 -5.99 3.66 -9.98
CA LEU A 127 -4.99 3.74 -11.03
C LEU A 127 -4.09 4.95 -10.78
N ALA A 128 -2.77 4.72 -10.80
CA ALA A 128 -1.76 5.74 -10.55
C ALA A 128 -0.58 5.62 -11.51
N TYR A 129 -0.01 6.77 -11.84
CA TYR A 129 1.28 6.87 -12.50
C TYR A 129 2.39 6.85 -11.46
N ARG A 130 3.37 5.95 -11.62
CA ARG A 130 4.46 5.73 -10.67
C ARG A 130 5.77 6.28 -11.20
N ILE A 131 6.46 7.05 -10.35
CA ILE A 131 7.76 7.65 -10.61
C ILE A 131 8.67 7.23 -9.47
N GLN A 132 9.45 6.16 -9.69
CA GLN A 132 10.29 5.55 -8.65
C GLN A 132 9.46 5.19 -7.40
N ASN A 133 9.70 5.88 -6.29
CA ASN A 133 9.10 5.69 -4.98
C ASN A 133 7.78 6.47 -4.82
N PHE A 134 7.44 7.33 -5.77
CA PHE A 134 6.26 8.18 -5.75
C PHE A 134 5.16 7.63 -6.68
N SER A 135 3.90 7.77 -6.32
CA SER A 135 2.79 7.53 -7.25
C SER A 135 1.66 8.55 -7.08
N LEU A 136 1.10 8.97 -8.22
CA LEU A 136 0.04 9.95 -8.33
C LEU A 136 -1.09 9.39 -9.20
N GLY A 137 -2.34 9.48 -8.74
CA GLY A 137 -3.45 8.87 -9.44
C GLY A 137 -4.83 9.23 -8.90
N LEU A 138 -5.79 8.39 -9.23
CA LEU A 138 -7.17 8.47 -8.76
C LEU A 138 -7.64 7.07 -8.34
N GLN A 139 -8.53 7.03 -7.35
CA GLN A 139 -9.24 5.83 -6.93
C GLN A 139 -10.74 6.08 -6.88
N TYR A 140 -11.51 5.01 -7.08
CA TYR A 140 -12.95 4.97 -7.03
C TYR A 140 -13.40 4.01 -5.91
N ASP A 141 -14.26 4.49 -5.01
CA ASP A 141 -14.90 3.67 -3.99
C ASP A 141 -16.10 2.91 -4.55
N VAL A 142 -15.98 1.60 -4.65
CA VAL A 142 -17.02 0.69 -5.14
C VAL A 142 -18.15 0.53 -4.13
N LEU A 143 -17.86 0.69 -2.84
CA LEU A 143 -18.85 0.58 -1.76
C LEU A 143 -19.44 1.95 -1.39
N TYR A 144 -19.24 2.95 -2.23
CA TYR A 144 -19.68 4.31 -1.96
C TYR A 144 -21.19 4.39 -1.69
N ASP A 145 -21.52 4.88 -0.50
CA ASP A 145 -22.86 5.30 -0.13
C ASP A 145 -22.86 6.78 0.25
N LYS A 146 -23.61 7.57 -0.51
CA LYS A 146 -23.75 9.02 -0.30
C LYS A 146 -24.36 9.37 1.07
N ASP A 147 -25.12 8.46 1.66
CA ASP A 147 -25.87 8.70 2.90
C ASP A 147 -25.11 8.19 4.15
N HIS A 148 -24.07 7.36 3.96
CA HIS A 148 -23.32 6.71 5.05
C HIS A 148 -21.80 7.00 5.01
N THR A 149 -21.34 7.90 4.16
CA THR A 149 -19.91 8.27 4.06
C THR A 149 -19.69 9.76 4.32
N ILE A 150 -18.46 10.13 4.69
CA ILE A 150 -18.05 11.54 4.82
C ILE A 150 -17.56 12.15 3.49
N TYR A 151 -17.49 11.34 2.43
CA TYR A 151 -16.90 11.73 1.16
C TYR A 151 -17.98 12.30 0.22
N ALA A 152 -17.72 13.47 -0.34
CA ALA A 152 -18.65 14.12 -1.27
C ALA A 152 -18.67 13.47 -2.67
N SER A 153 -17.69 12.61 -2.96
CA SER A 153 -17.51 11.97 -4.24
C SER A 153 -16.95 10.55 -4.01
N PRO A 154 -17.35 9.57 -4.83
CA PRO A 154 -16.72 8.25 -4.82
C PRO A 154 -15.28 8.29 -5.36
N PHE A 155 -14.89 9.35 -6.06
CA PHE A 155 -13.54 9.53 -6.57
C PHE A 155 -12.66 10.30 -5.59
N SER A 156 -11.45 9.81 -5.38
CA SER A 156 -10.42 10.45 -4.53
C SER A 156 -9.04 10.39 -5.20
N PRO A 157 -8.17 11.39 -4.99
CA PRO A 157 -6.79 11.35 -5.48
C PRO A 157 -5.94 10.36 -4.69
N ILE A 158 -5.00 9.72 -5.38
CA ILE A 158 -3.92 8.94 -4.80
C ILE A 158 -2.66 9.79 -4.84
N VAL A 159 -2.03 10.00 -3.70
CA VAL A 159 -0.65 10.50 -3.60
C VAL A 159 0.07 9.62 -2.59
N ARG A 160 1.04 8.83 -3.04
CA ARG A 160 1.70 7.83 -2.18
C ARG A 160 3.21 7.76 -2.39
N PHE A 161 3.89 7.31 -1.35
CA PHE A 161 5.33 7.12 -1.30
C PHE A 161 5.65 5.76 -0.68
N TYR A 162 6.58 4.99 -1.27
CA TYR A 162 7.09 3.74 -0.72
C TYR A 162 8.62 3.71 -0.74
N PHE A 163 9.23 3.22 0.34
CA PHE A 163 10.68 3.15 0.56
C PHE A 163 11.12 1.71 0.81
#